data_AF-A0A101XCR0-F1
#
_entry.id   AF-A0A101XCR0-F1
#
_cell.length_a   1.000
_cell.length_b   1.000
_cell.length_c   1.000
_cell.angle_alpha   90.00
_cell.angle_beta   90.00
_cell.angle_gamma   90.00
#
_symmetry.space_group_name_H-M   'P 1'
#
loop_
_entity.id
_entity.type
_entity.pdbx_description
1 polymer ?
#
loop_
_entity_poly.entity_id
_entity_poly.type
_entity_poly.pdbx_seq_one_letter_code
_entity_poly.pdbx_strand_id
1 'polypeptide(L)'
;MDLIYIIRRDCIENLTNRKNLQVINMSDEGALLGVGDDEDFVNDAINNGCTVYARHYRFRIVRMGYVDAIEESIRPFDSWIENDELNLVVNPLRLTTLDLARILYGLNFDLELISETDVEFMKGS
;
A
#
# COMPACT_ATOMS: atom_id res chain seq x y z
N MET A 1 -6.82 -4.07 -12.63
CA MET A 1 -7.91 -3.45 -11.85
C MET A 1 -7.62 -3.84 -10.43
N ASP A 2 -7.19 -2.86 -9.66
CA ASP A 2 -6.74 -3.04 -8.30
C ASP A 2 -7.84 -2.66 -7.33
N LEU A 3 -7.86 -3.34 -6.20
CA LEU A 3 -8.82 -3.07 -5.14
C LEU A 3 -8.17 -2.17 -4.10
N ILE A 4 -8.88 -1.11 -3.71
CA ILE A 4 -8.45 -0.21 -2.65
C ILE A 4 -9.60 -0.05 -1.67
N TYR A 5 -9.28 -0.01 -0.39
CA TYR A 5 -10.24 0.32 0.65
C TYR A 5 -9.94 1.70 1.25
N ILE A 6 -10.91 2.59 1.15
CA ILE A 6 -10.89 3.91 1.81
C ILE A 6 -11.66 3.78 3.13
N ILE A 7 -11.05 4.18 4.24
CA ILE A 7 -11.62 4.01 5.59
C ILE A 7 -12.64 5.11 5.93
N ARG A 8 -12.55 6.30 5.33
CA ARG A 8 -13.49 7.40 5.65
C ARG A 8 -14.31 7.79 4.43
N ARG A 9 -15.64 7.76 4.58
CA ARG A 9 -16.58 8.00 3.48
C ARG A 9 -16.68 9.46 3.05
N ASP A 10 -16.51 10.40 3.98
CA ASP A 10 -16.66 11.84 3.75
C ASP A 10 -15.70 12.39 2.69
N CYS A 11 -14.52 11.79 2.55
CA CYS A 11 -13.56 12.17 1.52
C CYS A 11 -13.89 11.59 0.12
N ILE A 12 -14.72 10.53 0.05
CA ILE A 12 -15.00 9.79 -1.20
C ILE A 12 -15.85 10.60 -2.17
N GLU A 13 -16.75 11.45 -1.66
CA GLU A 13 -17.56 12.34 -2.50
C GLU A 13 -16.70 13.26 -3.38
N ASN A 14 -15.48 13.57 -2.93
CA ASN A 14 -14.52 14.36 -3.70
C ASN A 14 -13.75 13.53 -4.76
N LEU A 15 -13.78 12.19 -4.66
CA LEU A 15 -13.05 11.26 -5.54
C LEU A 15 -13.89 10.68 -6.69
N THR A 16 -15.23 10.71 -6.58
CA THR A 16 -16.15 9.99 -7.48
C THR A 16 -16.34 10.61 -8.87
N ASN A 17 -15.71 11.75 -9.17
CA ASN A 17 -15.77 12.40 -10.50
C ASN A 17 -14.77 11.85 -11.53
N ARG A 18 -14.14 10.69 -11.29
CA ARG A 18 -13.04 10.16 -12.12
C ARG A 18 -13.46 9.05 -13.07
N LYS A 19 -12.80 9.02 -14.24
CA LYS A 19 -12.85 7.88 -15.16
C LYS A 19 -12.07 6.71 -14.53
N ASN A 20 -12.58 5.49 -14.70
CA ASN A 20 -11.97 4.22 -14.24
C ASN A 20 -12.03 3.96 -12.72
N LEU A 21 -12.98 4.58 -12.01
CA LEU A 21 -13.33 4.24 -10.64
C LEU A 21 -14.65 3.46 -10.62
N GLN A 22 -14.65 2.30 -9.98
CA GLN A 22 -15.84 1.50 -9.73
C GLN A 22 -16.06 1.37 -8.22
N VAL A 23 -17.20 1.84 -7.72
CA VAL A 23 -17.60 1.58 -6.33
C VAL A 23 -18.14 0.16 -6.24
N ILE A 24 -17.45 -0.71 -5.50
CA ILE A 24 -17.83 -2.13 -5.33
C ILE A 24 -18.72 -2.30 -4.11
N ASN A 25 -18.32 -1.70 -2.99
CA ASN A 25 -19.09 -1.70 -1.75
C ASN A 25 -18.86 -0.39 -1.00
N MET A 26 -19.87 0.09 -0.28
CA MET A 26 -19.82 1.30 0.51
C MET A 26 -20.59 1.09 1.82
N SER A 27 -20.00 1.56 2.92
CA SER A 27 -20.53 1.50 4.27
C SER A 27 -20.26 2.83 4.99
N ASP A 28 -20.74 2.95 6.23
CA ASP A 28 -20.43 4.12 7.05
C ASP A 28 -18.95 4.17 7.47
N GLU A 29 -18.29 3.01 7.51
CA GLU A 29 -16.88 2.82 7.88
C GLU A 29 -15.91 2.88 6.68
N GLY A 30 -16.39 3.21 5.48
CA GLY A 30 -15.54 3.27 4.29
C GLY A 30 -16.12 2.64 3.03
N ALA A 31 -15.28 2.53 1.99
CA ALA A 31 -15.66 1.94 0.71
C ALA A 31 -14.56 1.08 0.09
N LEU A 32 -14.99 -0.01 -0.53
CA LEU A 32 -14.17 -0.84 -1.42
C LEU A 32 -14.33 -0.35 -2.86
N LEU A 33 -13.23 0.02 -3.48
CA LEU A 33 -13.16 0.63 -4.79
C LEU A 33 -12.32 -0.25 -5.73
N GLY A 34 -12.77 -0.40 -6.97
CA GLY A 34 -11.97 -0.93 -8.07
C GLY A 34 -11.40 0.22 -8.88
N VAL A 35 -10.07 0.25 -9.06
CA VAL A 35 -9.35 1.30 -9.78
C VAL A 35 -8.51 0.73 -10.90
N GLY A 36 -8.27 1.54 -11.93
CA GLY A 36 -7.42 1.17 -13.07
C GLY A 36 -5.93 1.10 -12.71
N ASP A 37 -5.48 2.01 -11.86
CA ASP A 37 -4.11 2.15 -11.35
C ASP A 37 -4.22 2.62 -9.89
N ASP A 38 -3.59 1.92 -8.94
CA ASP A 38 -3.71 2.20 -7.52
C ASP A 38 -2.79 3.32 -7.01
N GLU A 39 -1.63 3.53 -7.63
CA GLU A 39 -0.60 4.44 -7.12
C GLU A 39 -1.03 5.92 -7.27
N ASP A 40 -1.45 6.31 -8.47
CA ASP A 40 -2.00 7.64 -8.74
C ASP A 40 -3.27 7.90 -7.90
N PHE A 41 -4.11 6.87 -7.75
CA PHE A 41 -5.34 7.00 -6.99
C PHE A 41 -5.08 7.21 -5.49
N VAL A 42 -4.15 6.47 -4.89
CA VAL A 42 -3.84 6.58 -3.45
C VAL A 42 -3.28 7.96 -3.13
N ASN A 43 -2.32 8.44 -3.92
CA ASN A 43 -1.77 9.78 -3.76
C ASN A 43 -2.85 10.86 -3.81
N ASP A 44 -3.78 10.74 -4.76
CA ASP A 44 -4.87 11.67 -4.89
C ASP A 44 -5.92 11.55 -3.78
N ALA A 45 -6.25 10.33 -3.36
CA ALA A 45 -7.14 10.08 -2.23
C ALA A 45 -6.59 10.77 -0.98
N ILE A 46 -5.32 10.55 -0.68
CA ILE A 46 -4.63 11.15 0.46
C ILE A 46 -4.58 12.68 0.35
N ASN A 47 -4.31 13.23 -0.84
CA ASN A 47 -4.34 14.68 -1.07
C ASN A 47 -5.73 15.31 -0.88
N ASN A 48 -6.80 14.52 -1.03
CA ASN A 48 -8.18 14.93 -0.75
C ASN A 48 -8.62 14.62 0.69
N GLY A 49 -7.68 14.26 1.57
CA GLY A 49 -7.95 14.01 2.99
C GLY A 49 -8.50 12.62 3.29
N CYS A 50 -8.43 11.68 2.33
CA CYS A 50 -8.79 10.30 2.60
C CYS A 50 -7.72 9.58 3.41
N THR A 51 -8.21 8.62 4.19
CA THR A 51 -7.41 7.58 4.82
C THR A 51 -7.57 6.28 4.04
N VAL A 52 -6.45 5.68 3.65
CA VAL A 52 -6.40 4.42 2.92
C VAL A 52 -6.05 3.28 3.88
N TYR A 53 -6.72 2.13 3.75
CA TYR A 53 -6.30 0.93 4.45
C TYR A 53 -5.03 0.36 3.81
N ALA A 54 -4.00 0.21 4.62
CA ALA A 54 -2.70 -0.29 4.20
C ALA A 54 -2.16 -1.30 5.21
N ARG A 55 -1.05 -1.94 4.85
CA ARG A 55 -0.31 -2.82 5.74
C ARG A 55 1.14 -2.41 5.78
N HIS A 56 1.65 -2.22 7.00
CA HIS A 56 3.05 -1.94 7.27
C HIS A 56 3.78 -3.22 7.61
N TYR A 57 4.74 -3.57 6.77
CA TYR A 57 5.68 -4.64 7.01
C TYR A 57 7.01 -4.05 7.46
N ARG A 58 7.57 -4.65 8.52
CA ARG A 58 8.93 -4.37 8.99
C ARG A 58 9.75 -5.62 8.88
N PHE A 59 10.87 -5.53 8.18
CA PHE A 59 11.80 -6.64 8.01
C PHE A 59 13.17 -6.24 8.51
N ARG A 60 13.83 -7.10 9.28
CA ARG A 60 15.27 -6.98 9.49
C ARG A 60 15.99 -7.45 8.24
N ILE A 61 16.95 -6.66 7.76
CA ILE A 61 17.78 -7.00 6.61
C ILE A 61 18.95 -7.86 7.07
N VAL A 62 18.90 -9.16 6.78
CA VAL A 62 20.04 -10.08 6.97
C VAL A 62 21.02 -9.93 5.82
N ARG A 63 20.50 -9.75 4.59
CA ARG A 63 21.27 -9.44 3.39
C ARG A 63 20.53 -8.42 2.54
N MET A 64 21.23 -7.34 2.19
CA MET A 64 20.71 -6.31 1.31
C MET A 64 20.55 -6.83 -0.12
N GLY A 65 19.37 -6.60 -0.70
CA GLY A 65 19.06 -6.86 -2.11
C GLY A 65 19.07 -5.60 -2.97
N TYR A 66 18.39 -5.64 -4.11
CA TYR A 66 18.28 -4.53 -5.05
C TYR A 66 17.18 -3.55 -4.61
N VAL A 67 17.56 -2.54 -3.82
CA VAL A 67 16.63 -1.52 -3.27
C VAL A 67 15.92 -0.75 -4.39
N ASP A 68 16.64 -0.33 -5.43
CA ASP A 68 16.06 0.46 -6.53
C ASP A 68 14.94 -0.26 -7.28
N ALA A 69 14.88 -1.59 -7.20
CA ALA A 69 13.85 -2.41 -7.86
C ALA A 69 12.59 -2.61 -7.01
N ILE A 70 12.56 -2.15 -5.75
CA ILE A 70 11.41 -2.26 -4.84
C ILE A 70 10.22 -1.48 -5.41
N GLU A 71 10.45 -0.23 -5.80
CA GLU A 71 9.38 0.65 -6.33
C GLU A 71 8.71 0.03 -7.56
N GLU A 72 9.49 -0.47 -8.52
CA GLU A 72 8.96 -1.08 -9.74
C GLU A 72 8.22 -2.41 -9.48
N SER A 73 8.73 -3.23 -8.56
CA SER A 73 8.25 -4.61 -8.35
C SER A 73 7.11 -4.71 -7.34
N ILE A 74 7.13 -3.88 -6.30
CA ILE A 74 6.20 -3.92 -5.17
C ILE A 74 5.21 -2.76 -5.28
N ARG A 75 5.62 -1.61 -5.81
CA ARG A 75 4.84 -0.35 -5.84
C ARG A 75 4.25 -0.02 -4.46
N PRO A 76 5.09 0.08 -3.42
CA PRO A 76 4.59 0.38 -2.09
C PRO A 76 3.92 1.77 -2.09
N PHE A 77 3.00 1.99 -1.16
CA PHE A 77 2.52 3.35 -0.87
C PHE A 77 3.61 4.21 -0.25
N ASP A 78 4.49 3.57 0.53
CA ASP A 78 5.70 4.18 1.07
C ASP A 78 6.76 3.11 1.37
N SER A 79 8.03 3.46 1.22
CA SER A 79 9.15 2.59 1.53
C SER A 79 10.34 3.37 2.06
N TRP A 80 11.00 2.81 3.08
CA TRP A 80 12.24 3.37 3.59
C TRP A 80 13.11 2.30 4.26
N ILE A 81 14.39 2.62 4.40
CA ILE A 81 15.34 1.81 5.16
C ILE A 81 15.83 2.64 6.34
N GLU A 82 15.69 2.09 7.54
CA GLU A 82 16.13 2.73 8.77
C GLU A 82 16.67 1.65 9.72
N ASN A 83 17.85 1.85 10.31
CA ASN A 83 18.45 0.95 11.32
C ASN A 83 18.50 -0.54 10.88
N ASP A 84 18.94 -0.82 9.65
CA ASP A 84 18.96 -2.16 9.04
C ASP A 84 17.58 -2.83 8.93
N GLU A 85 16.51 -2.04 8.97
CA GLU A 85 15.15 -2.48 8.73
C GLU A 85 14.62 -1.97 7.39
N LEU A 86 14.07 -2.86 6.58
CA LEU A 86 13.27 -2.51 5.41
C LEU A 86 11.82 -2.34 5.86
N ASN A 87 11.29 -1.13 5.65
CA ASN A 87 9.92 -0.76 5.95
C ASN A 87 9.15 -0.63 4.64
N LEU A 88 8.00 -1.29 4.56
CA LEU A 88 7.12 -1.27 3.39
C LEU A 88 5.68 -1.04 3.83
N VAL A 89 5.05 0.02 3.33
CA VAL A 89 3.61 0.24 3.46
C VAL A 89 2.98 -0.12 2.12
N VAL A 90 2.11 -1.12 2.08
CA VAL A 90 1.56 -1.65 0.82
C VAL A 90 0.04 -1.76 0.87
N ASN A 91 -0.56 -1.91 -0.32
CA ASN A 91 -1.95 -2.32 -0.48
C ASN A 91 -2.11 -3.83 -0.16
N PRO A 92 -2.71 -4.21 0.98
CA PRO A 92 -2.87 -5.62 1.34
C PRO A 92 -3.89 -6.36 0.46
N LEU A 93 -4.72 -5.65 -0.32
CA LEU A 93 -5.64 -6.25 -1.28
C LEU A 93 -4.97 -6.58 -2.63
N ARG A 94 -3.77 -6.04 -2.88
CA ARG A 94 -2.97 -6.29 -4.09
C ARG A 94 -1.91 -7.36 -3.87
N LEU A 95 -1.21 -7.31 -2.73
CA LEU A 95 -0.11 -8.23 -2.43
C LEU A 95 -0.34 -8.95 -1.10
N THR A 96 -0.35 -10.28 -1.14
CA THR A 96 -0.31 -11.09 0.07
C THR A 96 1.11 -11.08 0.67
N THR A 97 1.24 -11.43 1.95
CA THR A 97 2.55 -11.61 2.61
C THR A 97 3.46 -12.57 1.84
N LEU A 98 2.89 -13.64 1.25
CA LEU A 98 3.65 -14.62 0.47
C LEU A 98 4.15 -14.04 -0.86
N ASP A 99 3.33 -13.24 -1.55
CA ASP A 99 3.73 -12.58 -2.79
C ASP A 99 4.87 -11.59 -2.53
N LEU A 100 4.73 -10.80 -1.46
CA LEU A 100 5.76 -9.86 -1.03
C LEU A 100 7.09 -10.57 -0.73
N ALA A 101 7.05 -11.67 0.03
CA ALA A 101 8.25 -12.46 0.34
C ALA A 101 8.93 -13.02 -0.91
N ARG A 102 8.14 -13.51 -1.89
CA ARG A 102 8.67 -14.02 -3.15
C ARG A 102 9.34 -12.93 -3.99
N ILE A 103 8.72 -11.76 -4.08
CA ILE A 103 9.30 -10.62 -4.80
C ILE A 103 10.61 -10.21 -4.14
N LEU A 104 10.62 -10.00 -2.82
CA LEU A 104 11.81 -9.59 -2.08
C LEU A 104 12.96 -10.60 -2.19
N TYR A 105 12.66 -11.90 -2.11
CA TYR A 105 13.65 -12.96 -2.35
C TYR A 105 14.20 -12.91 -3.79
N GLY A 106 13.32 -12.69 -4.78
CA GLY A 106 13.72 -12.49 -6.18
C GLY A 106 14.61 -11.27 -6.39
N LEU A 107 14.43 -10.22 -5.57
CA LEU A 107 15.30 -9.05 -5.50
C LEU A 107 16.59 -9.28 -4.68
N ASN A 108 16.88 -10.55 -4.35
CA ASN A 108 18.10 -10.99 -3.64
C ASN A 108 18.23 -10.45 -2.21
N PHE A 109 17.11 -10.12 -1.57
CA PHE A 109 17.07 -9.87 -0.13
C PHE A 109 17.06 -11.18 0.67
N ASP A 110 17.69 -11.15 1.84
CA ASP A 110 17.45 -12.10 2.93
C ASP A 110 16.90 -11.32 4.13
N LEU A 111 15.71 -11.68 4.59
CA LEU A 111 14.89 -10.86 5.49
C LEU A 111 14.29 -11.70 6.61
N GLU A 112 14.25 -11.12 7.81
CA GLU A 112 13.44 -11.65 8.92
C GLU A 112 12.25 -10.72 9.15
N LEU A 113 11.02 -11.25 9.12
CA LEU A 113 9.83 -10.45 9.44
C LEU A 113 9.85 -10.07 10.93
N ILE A 114 9.84 -8.77 11.22
CA ILE A 114 9.72 -8.21 12.57
C ILE A 114 8.25 -8.05 12.94
N SER A 115 7.47 -7.41 12.08
CA SER A 115 6.04 -7.18 12.31
C SER A 115 5.27 -7.00 11.01
N GLU A 116 3.99 -7.37 11.06
CA GLU A 116 2.98 -7.14 10.04
C GLU A 116 1.77 -6.51 10.73
N THR A 117 1.49 -5.24 10.43
CA THR A 117 0.45 -4.47 11.11
C THR A 117 -0.42 -3.74 10.10
N ASP A 118 -1.73 -3.87 10.25
CA ASP A 118 -2.70 -3.07 9.50
C ASP A 118 -2.67 -1.61 9.99
N VAL A 119 -2.62 -0.67 9.06
CA VAL A 119 -2.45 0.77 9.36
C VAL A 119 -3.38 1.64 8.52
N GLU A 120 -3.67 2.82 9.07
CA GLU A 120 -4.33 3.92 8.39
C GLU A 120 -3.27 4.78 7.68
N PHE A 121 -3.21 4.73 6.35
CA PHE A 121 -2.25 5.51 5.58
C PHE A 121 -2.84 6.85 5.13
N MET A 122 -2.15 7.94 5.48
CA MET A 122 -2.58 9.32 5.24
C MET A 122 -1.39 10.27 5.03
N LYS A 123 -1.67 11.52 4.63
CA LYS A 123 -0.63 12.51 4.31
C LYS A 123 0.21 12.84 5.55
N GLY A 124 1.52 12.60 5.47
CA GLY A 124 2.47 12.88 6.55
C GLY A 124 2.60 11.76 7.59
N SER A 125 2.33 10.51 7.17
CA SER A 125 2.71 9.31 7.93
C SER A 125 4.23 9.15 7.97
#